data_AF-A0A7D9IG81-F1
#
_entry.id   AF-A0A7D9IG81-F1
#
_cell.length_a   1.000
_cell.length_b   1.000
_cell.length_c   1.000
_cell.angle_alpha   90.00
_cell.angle_beta   90.00
_cell.angle_gamma   90.00
#
_symmetry.space_group_name_H-M   'P 1'
#
loop_
_entity.id
_entity.type
_entity.pdbx_description
1 polymer ?
#
loop_
_entity_poly.entity_id
_entity_poly.type
_entity_poly.pdbx_seq_one_letter_code
_entity_poly.pdbx_strand_id
1 'polypeptide(L)'
;MKNSARAIVKLMQLEYFPREILALSTEKGVKSGSRLVNLCPVLKNGVLCVGGRLRHAPLTSEAINPMIVPNEHHIAAFIISYFHHVLGHAGREHVLSAVRQRYWILNARALTRQILRQCITCRNNNESPMTQKMGDLPGARLTPYEPPFTFTGLDIFGPFTVKRGRSS
;
A
#
# COMPACT_ATOMS: atom_id res chain seq x y z
N MET A 1 18.78 5.94 -14.24
CA MET A 1 17.79 5.92 -13.14
C MET A 1 18.36 5.58 -11.75
N LYS A 2 19.20 4.55 -11.57
CA LYS A 2 19.73 4.17 -10.22
C LYS A 2 20.48 5.29 -9.48
N ASN A 3 21.24 6.11 -10.19
CA ASN A 3 22.02 7.20 -9.60
C ASN A 3 21.14 8.33 -9.03
N SER A 4 20.02 8.64 -9.70
CA SER A 4 19.09 9.69 -9.28
C SER A 4 18.41 9.35 -7.96
N ALA A 5 17.93 8.11 -7.81
CA ALA A 5 17.29 7.66 -6.57
C ALA A 5 18.24 7.73 -5.36
N ARG A 6 19.50 7.31 -5.55
CA ARG A 6 20.55 7.45 -4.52
C ARG A 6 20.84 8.90 -4.17
N ALA A 7 20.93 9.78 -5.17
CA ALA A 7 21.18 11.21 -4.94
C ALA A 7 20.06 11.86 -4.11
N ILE A 8 18.80 11.56 -4.42
CA ILE A 8 17.64 12.05 -3.68
C ILE A 8 17.67 11.55 -2.23
N VAL A 9 17.89 10.25 -2.01
CA VAL A 9 17.99 9.69 -0.66
C VAL A 9 19.16 10.32 0.10
N LYS A 10 20.30 10.54 -0.55
CA LYS A 10 21.46 11.19 0.07
C LYS A 10 21.13 12.60 0.56
N LEU A 11 20.49 13.42 -0.27
CA LEU A 11 20.09 14.79 0.10
C LEU A 11 19.17 14.78 1.31
N MET A 12 18.14 13.93 1.27
CA MET A 12 17.19 13.79 2.37
C MET A 12 17.86 13.26 3.65
N GLN A 13 18.86 12.38 3.55
CA GLN A 13 19.58 11.87 4.72
C GLN A 13 20.44 12.96 5.38
N LEU A 14 21.00 13.88 4.60
CA LEU A 14 21.76 15.02 5.12
C LEU A 14 20.86 15.96 5.95
N GLU A 15 19.58 16.08 5.58
CA GLU A 15 18.61 16.86 6.32
C GLU A 15 18.18 16.19 7.64
N TYR A 16 17.85 14.89 7.61
CA TYR A 16 17.27 14.19 8.76
C TYR A 16 18.29 13.50 9.69
N PHE A 17 19.45 13.12 9.18
CA PHE A 17 20.48 12.36 9.92
C PHE A 17 21.90 12.98 9.81
N PRO A 18 22.07 14.31 9.90
CA PRO A 18 23.39 14.94 9.70
C PRO A 18 24.41 14.46 10.74
N ARG A 19 23.98 14.24 11.99
CA ARG A 19 24.85 13.83 13.09
C ARG A 19 25.34 12.40 12.92
N GLU A 20 24.47 11.49 12.51
CA GLU A 20 24.80 10.09 12.26
C GLU A 20 25.73 9.94 11.07
N ILE A 21 25.50 10.71 9.99
CA ILE A 21 26.39 10.72 8.82
C ILE A 21 27.78 11.23 9.23
N LEU A 22 27.86 12.32 9.98
CA LEU A 22 29.14 12.88 10.44
C LEU A 22 29.89 11.92 11.37
N ALA A 23 29.18 11.28 12.30
CA ALA A 23 29.77 10.27 13.19
C ALA A 23 30.37 9.12 12.37
N LEU A 24 29.59 8.52 11.47
CA LEU A 24 30.04 7.40 10.65
C LEU A 24 31.13 7.77 9.64
N SER A 25 31.19 9.03 9.20
CA SER A 25 32.25 9.53 8.32
C SER A 25 33.58 9.70 9.04
N THR A 26 33.55 9.85 10.38
CA THR A 26 34.75 10.00 11.23
C THR A 26 35.12 8.69 11.94
N GLU A 27 34.64 7.55 11.41
CA GLU A 27 34.80 6.19 11.96
C GLU A 27 34.29 6.03 13.41
N LYS A 28 33.48 6.98 13.89
CA LYS A 28 32.79 6.89 15.17
C LYS A 28 31.44 6.22 14.96
N GLY A 29 31.11 5.26 15.80
CA GLY A 29 29.79 4.63 15.81
C GLY A 29 28.67 5.65 16.07
N VAL A 30 27.45 5.31 15.68
CA VAL A 30 26.27 6.14 15.98
C VAL A 30 26.00 6.15 17.49
N LYS A 31 25.61 7.33 18.02
CA LYS A 31 25.29 7.51 19.44
C LYS A 31 24.13 6.60 19.88
N SER A 32 24.19 6.08 21.11
CA SER A 32 23.20 5.15 21.67
C SER A 32 21.77 5.69 21.73
N GLY A 33 21.59 7.01 21.81
CA GLY A 33 20.25 7.64 21.78
C GLY A 33 19.66 7.86 20.39
N SER A 34 20.38 7.51 19.32
CA SER A 34 19.86 7.68 17.95
C SER A 34 18.82 6.61 17.64
N ARG A 35 17.76 7.02 16.92
CA ARG A 35 16.73 6.11 16.39
C ARG A 35 17.30 5.08 15.41
N LEU A 36 18.53 5.29 14.93
CA LEU A 36 19.20 4.42 13.98
C LEU A 36 20.11 3.39 14.65
N VAL A 37 20.41 3.50 15.94
CA VAL A 37 21.43 2.65 16.62
C VAL A 37 21.16 1.15 16.44
N ASN A 38 19.90 0.73 16.59
CA ASN A 38 19.47 -0.67 16.48
C ASN A 38 19.56 -1.23 15.06
N LEU A 39 19.76 -0.38 14.05
CA LEU A 39 19.95 -0.78 12.66
C LEU A 39 21.42 -1.03 12.31
N CYS A 40 22.34 -0.79 13.27
CA CYS A 40 23.79 -0.83 13.08
C CYS A 40 24.20 -0.12 11.78
N PRO A 41 23.88 1.17 11.61
CA PRO A 41 23.92 1.84 10.33
C PRO A 41 25.35 1.93 9.80
N VAL A 42 25.50 1.80 8.49
CA VAL A 42 26.77 1.87 7.77
C VAL A 42 26.69 2.91 6.66
N LEU A 43 27.79 3.62 6.41
CA LEU A 43 27.86 4.56 5.31
C LEU A 43 28.43 3.85 4.07
N LYS A 44 27.64 3.76 3.00
CA LYS A 44 28.06 3.16 1.72
C LYS A 44 27.98 4.19 0.60
N ASN A 45 29.13 4.57 0.05
CA ASN A 45 29.22 5.58 -1.01
C ASN A 45 28.48 6.88 -0.64
N GLY A 46 28.66 7.33 0.61
CA GLY A 46 28.03 8.53 1.17
C GLY A 46 26.52 8.44 1.42
N VAL A 47 25.93 7.24 1.43
CA VAL A 47 24.51 7.01 1.76
C VAL A 47 24.43 6.12 2.99
N LEU A 48 23.57 6.48 3.93
CA LEU A 48 23.28 5.72 5.13
C LEU A 48 22.44 4.48 4.80
N CYS A 49 22.98 3.30 5.11
CA CYS A 49 22.34 2.01 4.90
C CYS A 49 22.24 1.23 6.22
N VAL A 50 21.33 0.26 6.28
CA VAL A 50 21.27 -0.70 7.40
C VAL A 50 22.51 -1.61 7.37
N GLY A 51 23.16 -1.86 8.50
CA GLY A 51 24.39 -2.68 8.55
C GLY A 51 24.18 -4.18 8.26
N GLY A 52 22.96 -4.66 8.49
CA GLY A 52 22.46 -5.97 8.07
C GLY A 52 23.15 -7.18 8.70
N ARG A 53 22.48 -8.34 8.66
CA ARG A 53 23.02 -9.66 9.06
C ARG A 53 23.10 -10.63 7.88
N LEU A 54 22.78 -10.17 6.68
CA LEU A 54 22.58 -10.98 5.48
C LEU A 54 23.79 -10.97 4.53
N ARG A 55 25.00 -10.73 5.05
CA ARG A 55 26.20 -10.53 4.22
C ARG A 55 26.57 -11.73 3.34
N HIS A 56 26.18 -12.93 3.75
CA HIS A 56 26.42 -14.18 3.01
C HIS A 56 25.20 -14.69 2.23
N ALA A 57 24.08 -13.95 2.26
CA ALA A 57 22.90 -14.34 1.51
C ALA A 57 23.12 -14.10 0.01
N PRO A 58 22.56 -14.93 -0.88
CA PRO A 58 22.61 -14.74 -2.33
C PRO A 58 21.63 -13.62 -2.77
N LEU A 59 21.82 -12.44 -2.20
CA LEU A 59 20.97 -11.26 -2.40
C LEU A 59 21.79 -10.11 -3.00
N THR A 60 21.11 -9.14 -3.58
CA THR A 60 21.76 -7.93 -4.08
C THR A 60 22.30 -7.10 -2.91
N SER A 61 23.35 -6.32 -3.17
CA SER A 61 23.93 -5.42 -2.15
C SER A 61 22.91 -4.44 -1.57
N GLU A 62 21.94 -4.00 -2.38
CA GLU A 62 20.82 -3.15 -1.99
C GLU A 62 19.86 -3.86 -1.03
N ALA A 63 19.61 -5.16 -1.21
CA ALA A 63 18.74 -5.93 -0.33
C ALA A 63 19.45 -6.35 0.97
N ILE A 64 20.77 -6.56 0.91
CA ILE A 64 21.59 -6.84 2.11
C ILE A 64 21.69 -5.60 3.00
N ASN A 65 21.89 -4.42 2.40
CA ASN A 65 22.05 -3.15 3.09
C ASN A 65 21.14 -2.07 2.51
N PRO A 66 19.83 -2.15 2.75
CA PRO A 66 18.86 -1.19 2.22
C PRO A 66 19.13 0.22 2.73
N MET A 67 18.86 1.21 1.88
CA MET A 67 19.06 2.63 2.19
C MET A 67 18.03 3.09 3.22
N ILE A 68 18.49 3.75 4.28
CA ILE A 68 17.61 4.21 5.35
C ILE A 68 16.83 5.45 4.90
N VAL A 69 15.52 5.44 5.14
CA VAL A 69 14.62 6.55 4.79
C VAL A 69 13.78 6.92 6.03
N PRO A 70 13.74 8.20 6.46
CA PRO A 70 12.83 8.72 7.48
C PRO A 70 11.38 8.60 6.98
N ASN A 71 10.46 8.21 7.87
CA ASN A 71 9.03 8.18 7.53
C ASN A 71 8.42 9.58 7.40
N GLU A 72 9.05 10.58 7.99
CA GLU A 72 8.56 11.96 8.02
C GLU A 72 8.61 12.63 6.64
N HIS A 73 9.52 12.20 5.78
CA HIS A 73 9.68 12.76 4.45
C HIS A 73 8.67 12.16 3.46
N HIS A 74 8.06 13.00 2.62
CA HIS A 74 7.00 12.60 1.67
C HIS A 74 7.43 11.48 0.70
N ILE A 75 8.73 11.37 0.41
CA ILE A 75 9.29 10.30 -0.45
C ILE A 75 9.00 8.91 0.13
N ALA A 76 8.97 8.74 1.45
CA ALA A 76 8.63 7.45 2.05
C ALA A 76 7.22 7.00 1.62
N ALA A 77 6.27 7.94 1.58
CA ALA A 77 4.92 7.66 1.12
C ALA A 77 4.87 7.37 -0.38
N PHE A 78 5.62 8.12 -1.20
CA PHE A 78 5.70 7.86 -2.64
C PHE A 78 6.33 6.51 -2.97
N ILE A 79 7.39 6.10 -2.27
CA ILE A 79 8.00 4.78 -2.45
C ILE A 79 6.98 3.68 -2.17
N ILE A 80 6.30 3.75 -1.02
CA ILE A 80 5.33 2.72 -0.65
C ILE A 80 4.15 2.70 -1.64
N SER A 81 3.64 3.88 -2.02
CA SER A 81 2.54 3.98 -3.00
C SER A 81 2.93 3.38 -4.35
N TYR A 82 4.13 3.69 -4.85
CA TYR A 82 4.67 3.11 -6.09
C TYR A 82 4.69 1.58 -6.02
N PHE A 83 5.27 1.00 -4.97
CA PHE A 83 5.30 -0.46 -4.82
C PHE A 83 3.91 -1.05 -4.63
N HIS A 84 3.02 -0.37 -3.93
CA HIS A 84 1.63 -0.81 -3.77
C HIS A 84 0.89 -0.91 -5.12
N HIS A 85 1.08 0.07 -6.01
CA HIS A 85 0.48 0.06 -7.35
C HIS A 85 1.13 -0.98 -8.28
N VAL A 86 2.47 -1.03 -8.36
CA VAL A 86 3.18 -1.97 -9.25
C VAL A 86 2.95 -3.42 -8.85
N LEU A 87 2.73 -3.71 -7.57
CA LEU A 87 2.39 -5.05 -7.08
C LEU A 87 0.89 -5.36 -7.18
N GLY A 88 0.11 -4.55 -7.91
CA GLY A 88 -1.32 -4.82 -8.13
C GLY A 88 -2.15 -4.76 -6.85
N HIS A 89 -1.93 -3.74 -6.02
CA HIS A 89 -2.65 -3.55 -4.76
C HIS A 89 -2.46 -4.66 -3.73
N ALA A 90 -1.29 -5.31 -3.75
CA ALA A 90 -0.94 -6.35 -2.80
C ALA A 90 -1.04 -5.91 -1.33
N GLY A 91 -1.23 -6.91 -0.45
CA GLY A 91 -1.34 -6.71 0.99
C GLY A 91 -0.07 -6.10 1.62
N ARG A 92 -0.24 -5.57 2.83
CA ARG A 92 0.79 -4.81 3.56
C ARG A 92 2.15 -5.52 3.63
N GLU A 93 2.18 -6.79 3.99
CA GLU A 93 3.44 -7.52 4.19
C GLU A 93 4.19 -7.74 2.87
N HIS A 94 3.46 -7.94 1.77
CA HIS A 94 4.06 -8.09 0.45
C HIS A 94 4.70 -6.78 -0.01
N VAL A 95 3.99 -5.66 0.13
CA VAL A 95 4.53 -4.32 -0.17
C VAL A 95 5.77 -4.02 0.70
N LEU A 96 5.70 -4.29 2.00
CA LEU A 96 6.84 -4.10 2.90
C LEU A 96 8.05 -4.95 2.52
N SER A 97 7.83 -6.20 2.11
CA SER A 97 8.90 -7.10 1.66
C SER A 97 9.59 -6.53 0.42
N ALA A 98 8.82 -6.09 -0.58
CA ALA A 98 9.36 -5.49 -1.80
C ALA A 98 10.11 -4.18 -1.54
N VAL A 99 9.57 -3.30 -0.69
CA VAL A 99 10.23 -2.05 -0.29
C VAL A 99 11.58 -2.34 0.39
N ARG A 100 11.63 -3.34 1.28
CA ARG A 100 12.84 -3.73 2.02
C ARG A 100 13.97 -4.29 1.17
N GLN A 101 13.69 -4.68 -0.08
CA GLN A 101 14.75 -5.07 -1.01
C GLN A 101 15.67 -3.90 -1.41
N ARG A 102 15.28 -2.65 -1.15
CA ARG A 102 16.08 -1.45 -1.49
C ARG A 102 16.07 -0.36 -0.42
N TYR A 103 14.96 -0.22 0.31
CA TYR A 103 14.74 0.88 1.24
C TYR A 103 14.32 0.37 2.62
N TRP A 104 14.94 0.93 3.65
CA TRP A 104 14.54 0.73 5.02
C TRP A 104 13.86 1.99 5.55
N ILE A 105 12.54 2.06 5.36
CA ILE A 105 11.74 3.17 5.86
C ILE A 105 11.54 2.99 7.37
N LEU A 106 11.88 3.99 8.18
CA LEU A 106 11.60 3.99 9.62
C LEU A 106 10.09 3.90 9.82
N ASN A 107 9.60 3.12 10.78
CA ASN A 107 8.15 2.94 11.00
C ASN A 107 7.32 2.57 9.73
N ALA A 108 7.94 1.90 8.75
CA ALA A 108 7.34 1.58 7.45
C ALA A 108 5.96 0.92 7.56
N ARG A 109 5.77 0.05 8.56
CA ARG A 109 4.52 -0.72 8.73
C ARG A 109 3.32 0.17 9.01
N ALA A 110 3.49 1.20 9.84
CA ALA A 110 2.44 2.16 10.15
C ALA A 110 2.10 3.01 8.92
N LEU A 111 3.12 3.52 8.22
CA LEU A 111 2.95 4.30 7.00
C LEU A 111 2.29 3.48 5.89
N THR A 112 2.69 2.22 5.71
CA THR A 112 2.08 1.32 4.72
C THR A 112 0.63 1.04 5.04
N ARG A 113 0.28 0.81 6.31
CA ARG A 113 -1.12 0.64 6.73
C ARG A 113 -1.96 1.88 6.39
N GLN A 114 -1.43 3.08 6.63
CA GLN A 114 -2.11 4.33 6.31
C GLN A 114 -2.38 4.45 4.80
N ILE A 115 -1.35 4.20 3.97
CA ILE A 115 -1.44 4.31 2.51
C ILE A 115 -2.45 3.31 1.94
N LEU A 116 -2.39 2.04 2.37
CA LEU A 116 -3.33 1.02 1.90
C LEU A 116 -4.79 1.33 2.31
N ARG A 117 -5.00 1.93 3.49
CA ARG A 117 -6.35 2.36 3.93
C ARG A 117 -6.89 3.54 3.11
N GLN A 118 -6.02 4.41 2.63
CA GLN A 118 -6.37 5.56 1.81
C GLN A 118 -6.56 5.21 0.33
N CYS A 119 -6.06 4.06 -0.11
CA CYS A 119 -6.22 3.57 -1.47
C CYS A 119 -7.68 3.23 -1.78
N ILE A 120 -8.24 3.91 -2.78
CA ILE A 120 -9.63 3.73 -3.23
C ILE A 120 -9.84 2.32 -3.78
N THR A 121 -8.94 1.82 -4.64
CA THR A 121 -9.02 0.46 -5.19
C THR A 121 -9.06 -0.59 -4.10
N CYS A 122 -8.20 -0.48 -3.09
CA CYS A 122 -8.20 -1.42 -1.97
C CYS A 122 -9.45 -1.29 -1.11
N ARG A 123 -10.01 -0.08 -0.96
CA ARG A 123 -11.25 0.13 -0.23
C ARG A 123 -12.39 -0.57 -0.94
N ASN A 124 -12.58 -0.31 -2.23
CA ASN A 124 -13.63 -0.93 -3.02
C ASN A 124 -13.49 -2.46 -3.06
N ASN A 125 -12.28 -2.99 -3.19
CA ASN A 125 -12.05 -4.43 -3.25
C ASN A 125 -12.23 -5.15 -1.90
N ASN A 126 -12.02 -4.45 -0.78
CA ASN A 126 -12.13 -5.03 0.56
C ASN A 126 -13.36 -4.50 1.33
N GLU A 127 -14.25 -3.78 0.66
CA GLU A 127 -15.48 -3.31 1.28
C GLU A 127 -16.33 -4.50 1.67
N SER A 128 -16.80 -4.50 2.92
CA SER A 128 -17.75 -5.52 3.36
C SER A 128 -19.01 -5.41 2.51
N PRO A 129 -19.57 -6.55 2.07
CA PRO A 129 -20.89 -6.53 1.43
C PRO A 129 -21.88 -5.78 2.31
N MET A 130 -22.67 -4.90 1.70
CA MET A 130 -23.74 -4.23 2.43
C MET A 130 -24.70 -5.29 2.96
N THR A 131 -25.09 -5.18 4.22
CA THR A 131 -26.11 -6.06 4.77
C THR A 131 -27.47 -5.66 4.20
N GLN A 132 -28.19 -6.62 3.64
CA GLN A 132 -29.57 -6.38 3.22
C GLN A 132 -30.41 -6.13 4.47
N LYS A 133 -30.84 -4.88 4.67
CA LYS A 133 -31.88 -4.56 5.64
C LYS A 133 -33.21 -4.96 5.01
N MET A 134 -33.89 -5.97 5.56
CA MET A 134 -35.26 -6.26 5.15
C MET A 134 -36.12 -5.06 5.52
N GLY A 135 -36.69 -4.40 4.51
CA GLY A 135 -37.73 -3.40 4.73
C GLY A 135 -39.06 -4.07 5.07
N ASP A 136 -39.96 -3.32 5.67
CA ASP A 136 -41.33 -3.80 5.90
C ASP A 136 -41.97 -4.16 4.56
N LEU A 137 -42.64 -5.32 4.54
CA LEU A 137 -43.36 -5.74 3.35
C LEU A 137 -44.54 -4.78 3.08
N PRO A 138 -44.84 -4.45 1.81
CA PRO A 138 -45.99 -3.61 1.51
C PRO A 138 -47.28 -4.30 1.97
N GLY A 139 -48.27 -3.52 2.41
CA GLY A 139 -49.56 -4.05 2.88
C GLY A 139 -50.21 -4.99 1.87
N ALA A 140 -50.05 -4.72 0.57
CA ALA A 140 -50.48 -5.59 -0.52
C ALA A 140 -49.98 -7.05 -0.44
N ARG A 141 -48.86 -7.31 0.25
CA ARG A 141 -48.30 -8.66 0.48
C ARG A 141 -48.78 -9.30 1.78
N LEU A 142 -49.38 -8.52 2.67
CA LEU A 142 -49.77 -8.93 4.02
C LEU A 142 -51.29 -9.03 4.22
N THR A 143 -52.09 -8.29 3.44
CA THR A 143 -53.55 -8.26 3.58
C THR A 143 -54.18 -9.56 3.05
N PRO A 144 -54.81 -10.39 3.91
CA PRO A 144 -55.52 -11.58 3.46
C PRO A 144 -56.92 -11.24 2.93
N TYR A 145 -57.52 -12.16 2.18
CA TYR A 145 -58.91 -12.11 1.71
C TYR A 145 -59.26 -11.01 0.69
N GLU A 146 -58.25 -10.43 0.05
CA GLU A 146 -58.47 -9.54 -1.09
C GLU A 146 -58.94 -10.33 -2.33
N PRO A 147 -59.83 -9.76 -3.15
CA PRO A 147 -60.25 -10.38 -4.41
C PRO A 147 -59.06 -10.72 -5.33
N PRO A 148 -59.18 -11.77 -6.17
CA PRO A 148 -58.18 -12.04 -7.20
C PRO A 148 -57.91 -10.79 -8.06
N PHE A 149 -56.64 -10.56 -8.40
CA PHE A 149 -56.15 -9.43 -9.21
C PHE A 149 -56.19 -8.04 -8.55
N THR A 150 -56.55 -7.89 -7.27
CA THR A 150 -56.50 -6.59 -6.56
C THR A 150 -55.12 -5.94 -6.56
N PHE A 151 -54.06 -6.75 -6.42
CA PHE A 151 -52.67 -6.30 -6.53
C PHE A 151 -51.97 -7.08 -7.65
N THR A 152 -51.47 -6.38 -8.67
CA THR A 152 -50.76 -6.98 -9.81
C THR A 152 -49.38 -6.34 -9.94
N GLY A 153 -48.34 -7.16 -10.06
CA GLY A 153 -46.98 -6.70 -10.36
C GLY A 153 -46.70 -6.84 -11.85
N LEU A 154 -46.27 -5.76 -12.49
CA LEU A 154 -45.75 -5.77 -13.86
C LEU A 154 -44.24 -5.55 -13.80
N ASP A 155 -43.47 -6.49 -14.32
CA ASP A 155 -42.04 -6.29 -14.56
C ASP A 155 -41.80 -6.38 -16.08
N ILE A 156 -41.10 -5.39 -16.61
CA ILE A 156 -40.77 -5.34 -18.03
C ILE A 156 -39.32 -5.79 -18.16
N PHE A 157 -39.15 -6.98 -18.72
CA PHE A 157 -37.84 -7.51 -19.01
C PHE A 157 -37.47 -7.26 -20.49
N GLY A 158 -36.28 -6.71 -20.74
CA GLY A 158 -35.74 -6.52 -22.09
C GLY A 158 -35.11 -5.15 -22.32
N PRO A 159 -34.18 -5.04 -23.28
CA PRO A 159 -34.51 -5.24 -24.70
C PRO A 159 -34.18 -6.63 -25.24
N PHE A 160 -35.12 -7.21 -25.98
CA PHE A 160 -34.90 -8.43 -26.75
C PHE A 160 -34.54 -8.09 -28.19
N THR A 161 -33.45 -8.68 -28.70
CA THR A 161 -33.13 -8.61 -30.12
C THR A 161 -33.89 -9.73 -30.85
N VAL A 162 -34.98 -9.38 -31.52
CA VAL A 162 -35.78 -10.33 -32.31
C VAL A 162 -35.37 -10.28 -33.78
N LYS A 163 -35.17 -11.44 -34.41
CA LYS A 163 -35.03 -11.54 -35.87
C LYS A 163 -36.41 -11.60 -36.51
N ARG A 164 -36.75 -10.62 -37.35
CA ARG A 164 -37.99 -10.62 -38.14
C ARG A 164 -37.83 -11.56 -39.33
N GLY A 165 -38.57 -12.67 -39.36
CA GLY A 165 -38.67 -13.53 -40.54
C GLY A 165 -39.35 -12.80 -41.71
N ARG A 166 -39.06 -13.19 -42.95
CA ARG A 166 -39.73 -12.65 -44.14
C ARG A 166 -41.20 -13.12 -44.14
N SER A 167 -42.15 -12.18 -44.21
CA SER A 167 -43.57 -12.49 -44.39
C SER A 167 -43.83 -12.92 -45.82
N SER A 168 -44.65 -13.97 -46.00
CA SER A 168 -45.15 -14.46 -47.29
C SER A 168 -46.14 -13.49 -47.94
#